data_AF-A0A922MTY7-F1
#
_entry.id   AF-A0A922MTY7-F1
#
_cell.length_a   1.000
_cell.length_b   1.000
_cell.length_c   1.000
_cell.angle_alpha   90.00
_cell.angle_beta   90.00
_cell.angle_gamma   90.00
#
_symmetry.space_group_name_H-M   'P 1'
#
loop_
_entity.id
_entity.type
_entity.pdbx_description
1 polymer ?
#
loop_
_entity_poly.entity_id
_entity_poly.type
_entity_poly.pdbx_seq_one_letter_code
_entity_poly.pdbx_strand_id
1 'polypeptide(L)'
;MASLRSGSGVQVVTPREDHTFLLDEEALQNLLLRADVKDRPVVLLSVAGAYRKGKSFLLDFFLRYLDHTVVILLMDTQGTFDSNSTVKDNATVFALSTMLSSVLIYNLSQNIEEDDLQHLQVLWPEMVYVGLFYIDPEFKSCLKKLVPMLLAPENLVPKQIGGQKVKARDLLNYFKSYVDVFNSEELPNPMTILQATAEANNTSASSEARNVYETLMEEICGGTKPYMPQNVLEQEHHKCLNKALHSFDSKKKMGGEDMATKFKQLLVKLKAHNESKNVYRMFSTPAVFAALFLCGYLLSVLGNTFGVQTLVAVGQAVTLGAAVMLGVWIYTRMTGNLREVGMQLDDIANKIRSFVVTQAEPALKES
;
A
#
# COMPACT_ATOMS: atom_id res chain seq x y z
N MET A 1 -15.09 24.76 -5.47
CA MET A 1 -15.59 23.83 -4.44
C MET A 1 -15.99 22.55 -5.15
N ALA A 2 -15.11 21.55 -5.13
CA ALA A 2 -15.34 20.29 -5.83
C ALA A 2 -16.49 19.53 -5.16
N SER A 3 -17.39 18.98 -5.97
CA SER A 3 -18.58 18.26 -5.55
C SER A 3 -18.25 17.20 -4.48
N LEU A 4 -18.89 17.30 -3.32
CA LEU A 4 -18.96 16.22 -2.35
C LEU A 4 -19.68 15.04 -2.99
N ARG A 5 -18.90 14.12 -3.58
CA ARG A 5 -19.41 12.84 -4.07
C ARG A 5 -20.11 12.15 -2.89
N SER A 6 -21.36 11.74 -3.10
CA SER A 6 -22.11 10.87 -2.19
C SER A 6 -21.23 9.72 -1.72
N GLY A 7 -20.97 9.63 -0.42
CA GLY A 7 -20.38 8.42 0.15
C GLY A 7 -21.35 7.26 0.00
N SER A 8 -20.85 6.08 -0.34
CA SER A 8 -21.63 4.84 -0.39
C SER A 8 -21.04 3.83 0.59
N GLY A 9 -21.89 2.99 1.18
CA GLY A 9 -21.43 1.82 1.91
C GLY A 9 -20.65 0.89 0.98
N VAL A 10 -19.54 0.34 1.47
CA VAL A 10 -18.72 -0.63 0.75
C VAL A 10 -18.74 -1.94 1.54
N GLN A 11 -19.14 -3.03 0.91
CA GLN A 11 -19.08 -4.34 1.53
C GLN A 11 -17.64 -4.84 1.52
N VAL A 12 -17.07 -5.04 2.71
CA VAL A 12 -15.65 -5.44 2.87
C VAL A 12 -15.51 -6.91 3.21
N VAL A 13 -16.47 -7.48 3.95
CA VAL A 13 -16.45 -8.89 4.37
C VAL A 13 -17.75 -9.54 3.94
N THR A 14 -17.63 -10.68 3.27
CA THR A 14 -18.77 -11.44 2.75
C THR A 14 -18.73 -12.87 3.29
N PRO A 15 -19.77 -13.34 4.00
CA PRO A 15 -19.86 -14.73 4.42
C PRO A 15 -20.08 -15.63 3.20
N ARG A 16 -19.43 -16.80 3.18
CA ARG A 16 -19.59 -17.85 2.18
C ARG A 16 -20.43 -19.02 2.72
N GLU A 17 -20.87 -19.88 1.82
CA GLU A 17 -21.66 -21.08 2.15
C GLU A 17 -20.88 -22.10 2.98
N ASP A 18 -19.54 -22.06 2.94
CA ASP A 18 -18.64 -22.94 3.68
C ASP A 18 -18.31 -22.43 5.11
N HIS A 19 -19.07 -21.46 5.63
CA HIS A 19 -18.83 -20.80 6.92
C HIS A 19 -17.46 -20.10 7.01
N THR A 20 -16.87 -19.75 5.86
CA THR A 20 -15.70 -18.88 5.78
C THR A 20 -16.09 -17.47 5.36
N PHE A 21 -15.17 -16.53 5.57
CA PHE A 21 -15.33 -15.13 5.25
C PHE A 21 -14.40 -14.74 4.11
N LEU A 22 -14.96 -14.15 3.06
CA LEU A 22 -14.19 -13.55 1.98
C LEU A 22 -13.95 -12.07 2.30
N LEU A 23 -12.69 -11.68 2.32
CA LEU A 23 -12.29 -10.28 2.41
C LEU A 23 -12.15 -9.69 0.99
N ASP A 24 -12.88 -8.61 0.72
CA ASP A 24 -12.67 -7.81 -0.50
C ASP A 24 -11.45 -6.90 -0.29
N GLU A 25 -10.28 -7.45 -0.60
CA GLU A 25 -9.02 -6.74 -0.46
C GLU A 25 -8.92 -5.54 -1.40
N GLU A 26 -9.51 -5.61 -2.59
CA GLU A 26 -9.41 -4.56 -3.60
C GLU A 26 -10.22 -3.34 -3.16
N ALA A 27 -11.46 -3.55 -2.71
CA ALA A 27 -12.28 -2.48 -2.15
C ALA A 27 -11.62 -1.83 -0.93
N LEU A 28 -11.03 -2.64 -0.05
CA LEU A 28 -10.37 -2.14 1.16
C LEU A 28 -9.07 -1.39 0.83
N GLN A 29 -8.29 -1.84 -0.15
CA GLN A 29 -7.12 -1.12 -0.67
C GLN A 29 -7.51 0.23 -1.28
N ASN A 30 -8.55 0.24 -2.12
CA ASN A 30 -9.04 1.47 -2.75
C ASN A 30 -9.55 2.50 -1.73
N LEU A 31 -9.99 2.06 -0.54
CA LEU A 31 -10.43 2.92 0.54
C LEU A 31 -9.27 3.39 1.44
N LEU A 32 -8.41 2.46 1.89
CA LEU A 32 -7.39 2.72 2.91
C LEU A 32 -6.05 3.22 2.34
N LEU A 33 -5.72 2.92 1.07
CA LEU A 33 -4.44 3.30 0.46
C LEU A 33 -4.50 4.62 -0.32
N ARG A 34 -5.61 5.34 -0.27
CA ARG A 34 -5.73 6.67 -0.90
C ARG A 34 -4.69 7.63 -0.35
N ALA A 35 -4.09 8.44 -1.22
CA ALA A 35 -2.97 9.32 -0.87
C ALA A 35 -3.30 10.34 0.24
N ASP A 36 -4.56 10.76 0.35
CA ASP A 36 -5.06 11.69 1.35
C ASP A 36 -5.28 11.04 2.73
N VAL A 37 -5.39 9.71 2.80
CA VAL A 37 -5.83 8.94 3.98
C VAL A 37 -4.77 7.99 4.53
N LYS A 38 -3.97 7.35 3.66
CA LYS A 38 -3.14 6.17 3.97
C LYS A 38 -2.20 6.30 5.18
N ASP A 39 -1.68 7.50 5.42
CA ASP A 39 -0.70 7.78 6.49
C ASP A 39 -1.34 8.39 7.75
N ARG A 40 -2.66 8.61 7.75
CA ARG A 40 -3.38 9.19 8.89
C ARG A 40 -3.76 8.12 9.91
N PRO A 41 -3.77 8.45 11.22
CA PRO A 41 -4.38 7.59 12.24
C PRO A 41 -5.87 7.39 11.94
N VAL A 42 -6.36 6.16 12.14
CA VAL A 42 -7.78 5.83 11.92
C VAL A 42 -8.52 5.73 13.24
N VAL A 43 -9.74 6.27 13.24
CA VAL A 43 -10.74 6.00 14.26
C VAL A 43 -11.73 5.03 13.65
N LEU A 44 -11.97 3.91 14.34
CA LEU A 44 -12.81 2.85 13.82
C LEU A 44 -14.02 2.70 14.73
N LEU A 45 -15.19 3.06 14.23
CA LEU A 45 -16.46 2.98 14.95
C LEU A 45 -17.24 1.78 14.40
N SER A 46 -17.60 0.82 15.25
CA SER A 46 -18.44 -0.30 14.83
C SER A 46 -19.75 -0.29 15.60
N VAL A 47 -20.86 -0.55 14.91
CA VAL A 47 -22.16 -0.78 15.54
C VAL A 47 -22.50 -2.25 15.36
N ALA A 48 -22.50 -2.99 16.47
CA ALA A 48 -22.82 -4.42 16.50
C ALA A 48 -24.05 -4.67 17.37
N GLY A 49 -24.81 -5.72 17.08
CA GLY A 49 -26.01 -6.07 17.85
C GLY A 49 -27.04 -6.81 17.01
N ALA A 50 -28.18 -7.17 17.63
CA ALA A 50 -29.18 -8.04 17.03
C ALA A 50 -29.74 -7.51 15.70
N TYR A 51 -30.18 -8.44 14.84
CA TYR A 51 -30.81 -8.13 13.56
C TYR A 51 -32.07 -7.27 13.73
N ARG A 52 -32.27 -6.30 12.82
CA ARG A 52 -33.40 -5.34 12.80
C ARG A 52 -33.60 -4.43 14.02
N LYS A 53 -32.55 -4.18 14.81
CA LYS A 53 -32.60 -3.22 15.94
C LYS A 53 -32.22 -1.77 15.58
N GLY A 54 -32.28 -1.39 14.30
CA GLY A 54 -32.02 -0.01 13.87
C GLY A 54 -30.54 0.42 13.83
N LYS A 55 -29.60 -0.52 13.66
CA LYS A 55 -28.15 -0.23 13.55
C LYS A 55 -27.82 0.72 12.39
N SER A 56 -28.24 0.37 11.17
CA SER A 56 -28.01 1.21 9.99
C SER A 56 -28.73 2.57 10.09
N PHE A 57 -29.88 2.60 10.78
CA PHE A 57 -30.58 3.86 11.10
C PHE A 57 -29.75 4.77 12.01
N LEU A 58 -29.08 4.21 13.03
CA LEU A 58 -28.17 4.98 13.90
C LEU A 58 -26.93 5.48 13.14
N LEU A 59 -26.35 4.63 12.29
CA LEU A 59 -25.19 4.99 11.46
C LEU A 59 -25.49 6.15 10.51
N ASP A 60 -26.69 6.23 9.94
CA ASP A 60 -27.11 7.36 9.12
C ASP A 60 -27.06 8.70 9.87
N PHE A 61 -27.37 8.72 11.17
CA PHE A 61 -27.22 9.94 11.98
C PHE A 61 -25.76 10.30 12.25
N PHE A 62 -24.89 9.30 12.40
CA PHE A 62 -23.46 9.52 12.55
C PHE A 62 -22.87 10.12 11.27
N LEU A 63 -23.23 9.58 10.10
CA LEU A 63 -22.80 10.11 8.80
C LEU A 63 -23.20 11.58 8.59
N ARG A 64 -24.37 11.99 9.12
CA ARG A 64 -24.82 13.40 9.06
C ARG A 64 -24.06 14.34 9.99
N TYR A 65 -23.42 13.82 11.03
CA TYR A 65 -22.66 14.61 12.01
C TYR A 65 -21.19 14.75 11.65
N LEU A 66 -20.61 13.75 10.98
CA LEU A 66 -19.18 13.71 10.66
C LEU A 66 -18.85 14.65 9.49
N ASP A 67 -17.98 15.63 9.73
CA ASP A 67 -17.37 16.51 8.71
C ASP A 67 -15.88 16.13 8.47
N HIS A 68 -15.30 16.60 7.37
CA HIS A 68 -14.13 16.06 6.64
C HIS A 68 -12.75 16.04 7.35
N THR A 69 -12.67 16.24 8.66
CA THR A 69 -11.38 16.45 9.36
C THR A 69 -10.69 15.17 9.81
N VAL A 70 -11.39 14.04 9.97
CA VAL A 70 -10.83 12.78 10.51
C VAL A 70 -11.26 11.57 9.66
N VAL A 71 -10.38 10.57 9.53
CA VAL A 71 -10.70 9.31 8.87
C VAL A 71 -11.45 8.42 9.85
N ILE A 72 -12.77 8.34 9.67
CA ILE A 72 -13.65 7.53 10.50
C ILE A 72 -14.18 6.41 9.63
N LEU A 73 -13.84 5.18 9.99
CA LEU A 73 -14.40 4.00 9.36
C LEU A 73 -15.59 3.54 10.19
N LEU A 74 -16.78 3.61 9.60
CA LEU A 74 -18.01 3.06 10.18
C LEU A 74 -18.19 1.62 9.71
N MET A 75 -18.20 0.67 10.64
CA MET A 75 -18.52 -0.73 10.36
C MET A 75 -19.95 -1.04 10.79
N ASP A 76 -20.84 -1.25 9.80
CA ASP A 76 -22.14 -1.87 10.03
C ASP A 76 -21.95 -3.38 10.00
N THR A 77 -22.32 -4.05 11.09
CA THR A 77 -22.28 -5.52 11.12
C THR A 77 -23.64 -6.06 10.68
N GLN A 78 -23.63 -7.17 9.94
CA GLN A 78 -24.83 -7.99 9.83
C GLN A 78 -25.33 -8.30 11.26
N GLY A 79 -26.64 -8.18 11.47
CA GLY A 79 -27.17 -8.42 12.80
C GLY A 79 -26.93 -9.85 13.22
N THR A 80 -26.33 -10.04 14.39
CA THR A 80 -26.21 -11.37 14.97
C THR A 80 -27.61 -11.94 15.19
N PHE A 81 -27.74 -13.27 15.05
CA PHE A 81 -28.99 -14.01 15.26
C PHE A 81 -30.05 -13.90 14.15
N ASP A 82 -29.64 -13.84 12.87
CA ASP A 82 -30.57 -14.18 11.79
C ASP A 82 -30.75 -15.71 11.66
N SER A 83 -31.80 -16.14 10.96
CA SER A 83 -32.17 -17.56 10.86
C SER A 83 -31.27 -18.38 9.93
N ASN A 84 -30.31 -17.75 9.25
CA ASN A 84 -29.51 -18.37 8.18
C ASN A 84 -28.02 -18.45 8.55
N SER A 85 -27.53 -17.66 9.51
CA SER A 85 -26.13 -17.67 9.95
C SER A 85 -25.92 -18.53 11.20
N THR A 86 -24.80 -19.25 11.24
CA THR A 86 -24.48 -20.09 12.40
C THR A 86 -24.04 -19.25 13.60
N VAL A 87 -24.04 -19.87 14.79
CA VAL A 87 -23.48 -19.24 16.01
C VAL A 87 -22.00 -18.90 15.82
N LYS A 88 -21.25 -19.73 15.08
CA LYS A 88 -19.85 -19.47 14.72
C LYS A 88 -19.73 -18.23 13.84
N ASP A 89 -20.58 -18.09 12.83
CA ASP A 89 -20.56 -16.94 11.91
C ASP A 89 -20.84 -15.63 12.66
N ASN A 90 -21.84 -15.64 13.54
CA ASN A 90 -22.21 -14.49 14.36
C ASN A 90 -21.12 -14.11 15.37
N ALA A 91 -20.52 -15.10 16.03
CA ALA A 91 -19.41 -14.88 16.96
C ALA A 91 -18.17 -14.31 16.25
N THR A 92 -17.88 -14.78 15.03
CA THR A 92 -16.78 -14.28 14.20
C THR A 92 -16.98 -12.83 13.78
N VAL A 93 -18.16 -12.48 13.24
CA VAL A 93 -18.46 -11.09 12.84
C VAL A 93 -18.38 -10.16 14.05
N PHE A 94 -18.89 -10.59 15.20
CA PHE A 94 -18.82 -9.83 16.44
C PHE A 94 -17.38 -9.67 16.96
N ALA A 95 -16.59 -10.75 16.96
CA ALA A 95 -15.20 -10.73 17.39
C ALA A 95 -14.34 -9.84 16.48
N LEU A 96 -14.45 -9.99 15.15
CA LEU A 96 -13.78 -9.14 14.17
C LEU A 96 -14.10 -7.66 14.40
N SER A 97 -15.39 -7.34 14.56
CA SER A 97 -15.86 -5.98 14.80
C SER A 97 -15.31 -5.39 16.10
N THR A 98 -15.26 -6.20 17.15
CA THR A 98 -14.71 -5.81 18.46
C THR A 98 -13.20 -5.57 18.39
N MET A 99 -12.44 -6.45 17.75
CA MET A 99 -10.98 -6.33 17.68
C MET A 99 -10.53 -5.21 16.76
N LEU A 100 -11.24 -4.96 15.66
CA LEU A 100 -10.90 -3.90 14.71
C LEU A 100 -11.32 -2.53 15.22
N SER A 101 -12.47 -2.43 15.90
CA SER A 101 -12.99 -1.15 16.36
C SER A 101 -12.16 -0.49 17.46
N SER A 102 -12.10 0.84 17.42
CA SER A 102 -11.63 1.68 18.52
C SER A 102 -12.75 1.93 19.51
N VAL A 103 -13.97 2.07 18.98
CA VAL A 103 -15.20 2.23 19.74
C VAL A 103 -16.21 1.24 19.17
N LEU A 104 -16.65 0.31 20.03
CA LEU A 104 -17.73 -0.62 19.72
C LEU A 104 -19.01 -0.11 20.37
N ILE A 105 -20.04 0.11 19.56
CA ILE A 105 -21.39 0.43 20.01
C ILE A 105 -22.19 -0.86 19.95
N TYR A 106 -22.43 -1.44 21.13
CA TYR A 106 -23.27 -2.62 21.25
C TYR A 106 -24.73 -2.20 21.37
N ASN A 107 -25.48 -2.37 20.28
CA ASN A 107 -26.87 -1.96 20.15
C ASN A 107 -27.81 -3.06 20.68
N LEU A 108 -28.23 -2.88 21.92
CA LEU A 108 -29.19 -3.73 22.61
C LEU A 108 -30.61 -3.18 22.50
N SER A 109 -31.59 -4.06 22.58
CA SER A 109 -33.00 -3.71 22.57
C SER A 109 -33.56 -3.97 23.95
N GLN A 110 -34.19 -2.95 24.55
CA GLN A 110 -34.82 -3.01 25.87
C GLN A 110 -33.81 -3.09 27.04
N ASN A 111 -33.43 -4.27 27.49
CA ASN A 111 -32.69 -4.49 28.74
C ASN A 111 -31.41 -5.33 28.50
N ILE A 112 -30.46 -5.30 29.45
CA ILE A 112 -29.33 -6.25 29.47
C ILE A 112 -29.84 -7.51 30.17
N GLU A 113 -30.40 -8.46 29.41
CA GLU A 113 -30.94 -9.72 29.94
C GLU A 113 -30.10 -10.92 29.47
N GLU A 114 -30.06 -11.97 30.30
CA GLU A 114 -29.15 -13.12 30.17
C GLU A 114 -29.66 -14.19 29.17
N ASP A 115 -30.82 -14.00 28.54
CA ASP A 115 -31.48 -14.99 27.67
C ASP A 115 -32.23 -14.37 26.47
N ASP A 116 -31.56 -13.55 25.65
CA ASP A 116 -32.15 -13.05 24.38
C ASP A 116 -32.19 -14.13 23.28
N LEU A 117 -32.89 -15.24 23.57
CA LEU A 117 -33.34 -16.27 22.65
C LEU A 117 -34.86 -16.37 22.74
N GLN A 118 -35.56 -15.72 21.80
CA GLN A 118 -36.52 -16.39 20.90
C GLN A 118 -37.23 -15.38 19.98
N HIS A 119 -37.09 -15.66 18.68
CA HIS A 119 -37.97 -15.30 17.56
C HIS A 119 -38.36 -13.83 17.35
N LEU A 120 -37.92 -13.26 16.23
CA LEU A 120 -38.83 -12.44 15.43
C LEU A 120 -38.37 -12.30 13.97
N GLN A 121 -39.22 -12.82 13.07
CA GLN A 121 -39.12 -12.67 11.62
C GLN A 121 -40.08 -11.57 11.14
N VAL A 122 -39.71 -10.93 10.01
CA VAL A 122 -40.57 -10.27 8.98
C VAL A 122 -41.25 -8.95 9.41
N LEU A 123 -41.20 -7.78 8.74
CA LEU A 123 -40.64 -7.20 7.50
C LEU A 123 -40.80 -5.65 7.64
N TRP A 124 -40.00 -4.85 6.94
CA TRP A 124 -40.50 -3.59 6.32
C TRP A 124 -39.54 -3.08 5.24
N PRO A 125 -40.01 -2.89 3.99
CA PRO A 125 -39.39 -1.99 3.03
C PRO A 125 -40.08 -0.62 3.02
N GLU A 126 -39.29 0.40 2.64
CA GLU A 126 -39.68 1.79 2.35
C GLU A 126 -40.13 2.66 3.53
N MET A 127 -39.21 3.47 4.09
CA MET A 127 -39.44 4.91 4.38
C MET A 127 -38.19 5.56 5.01
N VAL A 128 -37.23 6.00 4.19
CA VAL A 128 -36.06 6.75 4.70
C VAL A 128 -36.30 8.28 4.67
N TYR A 129 -37.29 8.79 3.92
CA TYR A 129 -37.45 10.23 3.73
C TYR A 129 -38.61 10.92 4.47
N VAL A 130 -39.45 10.20 5.24
CA VAL A 130 -40.60 10.79 5.96
C VAL A 130 -40.42 10.78 7.51
N GLY A 131 -39.42 10.07 8.03
CA GLY A 131 -39.35 9.71 9.46
C GLY A 131 -38.98 10.82 10.46
N LEU A 132 -38.31 11.91 10.06
CA LEU A 132 -37.81 12.90 11.05
C LEU A 132 -38.94 13.66 11.78
N PHE A 133 -40.14 13.80 11.19
CA PHE A 133 -41.28 14.43 11.86
C PHE A 133 -41.96 13.50 12.88
N TYR A 134 -41.86 12.18 12.72
CA TYR A 134 -42.51 11.17 13.56
C TYR A 134 -41.61 10.59 14.67
N ILE A 135 -40.34 10.97 14.73
CA ILE A 135 -39.44 10.55 15.81
C ILE A 135 -39.79 11.32 17.09
N ASP A 136 -39.90 10.56 18.19
CA ASP A 136 -40.16 11.07 19.53
C ASP A 136 -39.23 12.25 19.89
N PRO A 137 -39.75 13.39 20.37
CA PRO A 137 -38.94 14.53 20.79
C PRO A 137 -37.89 14.21 21.85
N GLU A 138 -38.18 13.29 22.77
CA GLU A 138 -37.25 12.83 23.80
C GLU A 138 -36.10 12.04 23.17
N PHE A 139 -36.41 11.13 22.23
CA PHE A 139 -35.40 10.42 21.46
C PHE A 139 -34.47 11.38 20.69
N LYS A 140 -35.02 12.44 20.08
CA LYS A 140 -34.21 13.48 19.41
C LYS A 140 -33.29 14.21 20.39
N SER A 141 -33.78 14.49 21.60
CA SER A 141 -32.99 15.15 22.65
C SER A 141 -31.82 14.27 23.12
N CYS A 142 -32.08 12.97 23.32
CA CYS A 142 -31.05 12.00 23.65
C CYS A 142 -30.03 11.84 22.52
N LEU A 143 -30.48 11.75 21.27
CA LEU A 143 -29.59 11.63 20.11
C LEU A 143 -28.68 12.86 19.94
N LYS A 144 -29.22 14.06 20.18
CA LYS A 144 -28.43 15.32 20.18
C LYS A 144 -27.34 15.36 21.25
N LYS A 145 -27.45 14.56 22.32
CA LYS A 145 -26.41 14.41 23.36
C LYS A 145 -25.46 13.26 23.04
N LEU A 146 -26.00 12.12 22.61
CA LEU A 146 -25.26 10.90 22.32
C LEU A 146 -24.29 11.07 21.15
N VAL A 147 -24.72 11.69 20.06
CA VAL A 147 -23.91 11.82 18.84
C VAL A 147 -22.63 12.65 19.11
N PRO A 148 -22.69 13.86 19.71
CA PRO A 148 -21.47 14.59 20.08
C PRO A 148 -20.63 13.87 21.15
N MET A 149 -21.26 13.20 22.12
CA MET A 149 -20.52 12.42 23.13
C MET A 149 -19.63 11.34 22.49
N LEU A 150 -20.08 10.71 21.41
CA LEU A 150 -19.33 9.66 20.71
C LEU A 150 -18.40 10.20 19.62
N LEU A 151 -18.82 11.24 18.90
CA LEU A 151 -18.20 11.65 17.64
C LEU A 151 -17.57 13.05 17.64
N ALA A 152 -17.67 13.81 18.73
CA ALA A 152 -16.97 15.09 18.82
C ALA A 152 -15.45 14.88 18.67
N PRO A 153 -14.72 15.77 17.98
CA PRO A 153 -13.30 15.60 17.70
C PRO A 153 -12.45 15.30 18.94
N GLU A 154 -12.79 15.90 20.08
CA GLU A 154 -12.14 15.64 21.37
C GLU A 154 -12.36 14.23 21.94
N ASN A 155 -13.46 13.58 21.57
CA ASN A 155 -13.85 12.24 22.06
C ASN A 155 -13.41 11.11 21.11
N LEU A 156 -12.96 11.45 19.90
CA LEU A 156 -12.49 10.48 18.92
C LEU A 156 -11.13 9.91 19.32
N VAL A 157 -11.11 8.65 19.75
CA VAL A 157 -9.89 7.93 20.12
C VAL A 157 -9.37 7.13 18.92
N PRO A 158 -8.16 7.45 18.40
CA PRO A 158 -7.54 6.65 17.34
C PRO A 158 -7.29 5.22 17.80
N LYS A 159 -7.43 4.25 16.89
CA LYS A 159 -7.16 2.85 17.18
C LYS A 159 -5.72 2.68 17.66
N GLN A 160 -5.54 2.00 18.78
CA GLN A 160 -4.24 1.61 19.29
C GLN A 160 -4.09 0.10 19.36
N ILE A 161 -2.98 -0.41 18.83
CA ILE A 161 -2.57 -1.80 18.96
C ILE A 161 -1.14 -1.79 19.51
N GLY A 162 -0.89 -2.47 20.62
CA GLY A 162 0.40 -2.42 21.32
C GLY A 162 0.83 -1.02 21.79
N GLY A 163 -0.15 -0.14 22.05
CA GLY A 163 0.09 1.26 22.45
C GLY A 163 0.56 2.18 21.31
N GLN A 164 0.51 1.73 20.06
CA GLN A 164 0.79 2.56 18.89
C GLN A 164 -0.50 2.89 18.12
N LYS A 165 -0.61 4.15 17.65
CA LYS A 165 -1.72 4.57 16.80
C LYS A 165 -1.63 3.87 15.44
N VAL A 166 -2.71 3.22 15.03
CA VAL A 166 -2.78 2.48 13.76
C VAL A 166 -3.06 3.43 12.60
N LYS A 167 -2.24 3.37 11.55
CA LYS A 167 -2.45 4.12 10.30
C LYS A 167 -3.45 3.39 9.39
N ALA A 168 -4.10 4.11 8.49
CA ALA A 168 -5.08 3.53 7.57
C ALA A 168 -4.52 2.39 6.71
N ARG A 169 -3.33 2.55 6.14
CA ARG A 169 -2.70 1.47 5.35
C ARG A 169 -2.38 0.21 6.16
N ASP A 170 -2.08 0.37 7.46
CA ASP A 170 -1.68 -0.74 8.33
C ASP A 170 -2.92 -1.56 8.72
N LEU A 171 -4.08 -0.91 8.81
CA LEU A 171 -5.38 -1.53 9.09
C LEU A 171 -5.73 -2.64 8.08
N LEU A 172 -5.35 -2.48 6.80
CA LEU A 172 -5.52 -3.52 5.78
C LEU A 172 -4.85 -4.85 6.18
N ASN A 173 -3.63 -4.78 6.73
CA ASN A 173 -2.91 -5.98 7.16
C ASN A 173 -3.59 -6.64 8.35
N TYR A 174 -4.13 -5.85 9.29
CA TYR A 174 -4.90 -6.38 10.42
C TYR A 174 -6.19 -7.07 9.96
N PHE A 175 -6.92 -6.50 8.98
CA PHE A 175 -8.10 -7.15 8.41
C PHE A 175 -7.77 -8.50 7.79
N LYS A 176 -6.71 -8.58 6.98
CA LYS A 176 -6.25 -9.84 6.38
C LYS A 176 -5.92 -10.88 7.45
N SER A 177 -5.01 -10.54 8.36
CA SER A 177 -4.57 -11.45 9.41
C SER A 177 -5.72 -11.91 10.32
N TYR A 178 -6.67 -11.04 10.65
CA TYR A 178 -7.82 -11.45 11.44
C TYR A 178 -8.78 -12.34 10.64
N VAL A 179 -9.16 -11.98 9.42
CA VAL A 179 -10.04 -12.84 8.60
C VAL A 179 -9.41 -14.23 8.39
N ASP A 180 -8.11 -14.31 8.13
CA ASP A 180 -7.38 -15.57 7.98
C ASP A 180 -7.45 -16.43 9.24
N VAL A 181 -7.33 -15.82 10.42
CA VAL A 181 -7.43 -16.50 11.73
C VAL A 181 -8.83 -16.99 12.01
N PHE A 182 -9.86 -16.27 11.58
CA PHE A 182 -11.25 -16.70 11.79
C PHE A 182 -11.74 -17.71 10.75
N ASN A 183 -11.07 -17.79 9.59
CA ASN A 183 -11.31 -18.82 8.58
C ASN A 183 -10.68 -20.18 8.92
N SER A 184 -10.01 -20.33 10.07
CA SER A 184 -9.56 -21.64 10.53
C SER A 184 -10.73 -22.56 10.90
N GLU A 185 -10.51 -23.86 10.79
CA GLU A 185 -11.51 -24.90 11.11
C GLU A 185 -12.03 -24.73 12.55
N GLU A 186 -11.13 -24.42 13.48
CA GLU A 186 -11.45 -24.16 14.88
C GLU A 186 -11.62 -22.66 15.16
N LEU A 187 -12.50 -22.33 16.12
CA LEU A 187 -12.57 -20.99 16.68
C LEU A 187 -11.21 -20.63 17.29
N PRO A 188 -10.62 -19.49 16.91
CA PRO A 188 -9.25 -19.18 17.30
C PRO A 188 -9.16 -18.96 18.80
N ASN A 189 -8.18 -19.60 19.45
CA ASN A 189 -7.90 -19.33 20.85
C ASN A 189 -7.32 -17.90 21.01
N PRO A 190 -7.39 -17.30 22.22
CA PRO A 190 -6.84 -15.96 22.45
C PRO A 190 -5.35 -15.81 22.12
N MET A 191 -4.56 -16.90 22.20
CA MET A 191 -3.15 -16.90 21.82
C MET A 191 -2.95 -16.76 20.31
N THR A 192 -3.79 -17.40 19.49
CA THR A 192 -3.79 -17.28 18.03
C THR A 192 -4.11 -15.85 17.60
N ILE A 193 -5.08 -15.21 18.25
CA ILE A 193 -5.43 -13.80 17.99
C ILE A 193 -4.26 -12.87 18.38
N LEU A 194 -3.62 -13.13 19.51
CA LEU A 194 -2.45 -12.35 19.95
C LEU A 194 -1.27 -12.54 19.00
N GLN A 195 -1.03 -13.77 18.53
CA GLN A 195 0.00 -14.07 17.55
C GLN A 195 -0.29 -13.40 16.21
N ALA A 196 -1.51 -13.45 15.70
CA ALA A 196 -1.88 -12.79 14.45
C ALA A 196 -1.79 -11.26 14.55
N THR A 197 -2.16 -10.70 15.70
CA THR A 197 -1.96 -9.26 15.98
C THR A 197 -0.48 -8.91 15.98
N ALA A 198 0.36 -9.75 16.59
CA ALA A 198 1.81 -9.60 16.59
C ALA A 198 2.39 -9.68 15.17
N GLU A 199 1.97 -10.66 14.38
CA GLU A 199 2.40 -10.85 12.98
C GLU A 199 1.99 -9.67 12.09
N ALA A 200 0.75 -9.18 12.19
CA ALA A 200 0.28 -8.02 11.44
C ALA A 200 1.02 -6.73 11.82
N ASN A 201 1.29 -6.52 13.12
CA ASN A 201 2.08 -5.38 13.60
C ASN A 201 3.52 -5.46 13.09
N ASN A 202 4.15 -6.63 13.17
CA ASN A 202 5.51 -6.85 12.68
C ASN A 202 5.61 -6.66 11.16
N THR A 203 4.62 -7.10 10.40
CA THR A 203 4.54 -6.91 8.95
C THR A 203 4.43 -5.43 8.60
N SER A 204 3.59 -4.68 9.31
CA SER A 204 3.43 -3.23 9.12
C SER A 204 4.70 -2.46 9.50
N ALA A 205 5.37 -2.85 10.59
CA ALA A 205 6.66 -2.30 10.99
C ALA A 205 7.77 -2.58 9.95
N SER A 206 7.81 -3.79 9.41
CA SER A 206 8.73 -4.22 8.36
C SER A 206 8.52 -3.44 7.06
N SER A 207 7.27 -3.30 6.62
CA SER A 207 6.91 -2.52 5.43
C SER A 207 7.32 -1.05 5.55
N GLU A 208 7.09 -0.43 6.72
CA GLU A 208 7.50 0.94 6.97
C GLU A 208 9.03 1.11 6.96
N ALA A 209 9.75 0.24 7.66
CA ALA A 209 11.21 0.31 7.70
C ALA A 209 11.83 0.06 6.31
N ARG A 210 11.22 -0.82 5.51
CA ARG A 210 11.56 -1.01 4.10
C ARG A 210 11.33 0.26 3.30
N ASN A 211 10.19 0.92 3.46
CA ASN A 211 9.88 2.17 2.76
C ASN A 211 10.88 3.28 3.11
N VAL A 212 11.28 3.39 4.39
CA VAL A 212 12.35 4.31 4.83
C VAL A 212 13.65 4.01 4.10
N TYR A 213 14.06 2.74 4.04
CA TYR A 213 15.25 2.33 3.31
C TYR A 213 15.15 2.65 1.81
N GLU A 214 14.06 2.28 1.15
CA GLU A 214 13.84 2.52 -0.28
C GLU A 214 13.84 4.01 -0.61
N THR A 215 13.21 4.84 0.22
CA THR A 215 13.19 6.30 0.05
C THR A 215 14.59 6.90 0.18
N LEU A 216 15.34 6.53 1.22
CA LEU A 216 16.71 7.00 1.41
C LEU A 216 17.64 6.53 0.29
N MET A 217 17.50 5.29 -0.17
CA MET A 217 18.30 4.76 -1.26
C MET A 217 17.94 5.40 -2.60
N GLU A 218 16.66 5.70 -2.87
CA GLU A 218 16.25 6.41 -4.10
C GLU A 218 16.81 7.84 -4.11
N GLU A 219 16.91 8.51 -2.96
CA GLU A 219 17.55 9.83 -2.84
C GLU A 219 19.04 9.80 -3.22
N ILE A 220 19.72 8.69 -2.93
CA ILE A 220 21.17 8.53 -3.12
C ILE A 220 21.50 7.95 -4.50
N CYS A 221 20.84 6.86 -4.91
CA CYS A 221 21.14 6.09 -6.12
C CYS A 221 19.94 5.88 -7.05
N GLY A 222 18.94 6.77 -6.99
CA GLY A 222 17.73 6.69 -7.81
C GLY A 222 17.95 6.77 -9.32
N GLY A 223 16.84 6.67 -10.06
CA GLY A 223 16.79 6.74 -11.54
C GLY A 223 17.62 7.85 -12.17
N THR A 224 17.54 9.03 -11.57
CA THR A 224 18.07 10.30 -12.07
C THR A 224 19.41 10.70 -11.41
N LYS A 225 19.90 9.89 -10.47
CA LYS A 225 21.12 10.19 -9.70
C LYS A 225 22.36 9.66 -10.43
N PRO A 226 23.50 10.36 -10.33
CA PRO A 226 24.73 9.94 -10.99
C PRO A 226 25.20 8.59 -10.45
N TYR A 227 25.95 7.86 -11.27
CA TYR A 227 26.62 6.63 -10.84
C TYR A 227 27.44 6.86 -9.55
N MET A 228 27.31 5.89 -8.65
CA MET A 228 28.04 5.84 -7.40
C MET A 228 29.01 4.66 -7.42
N PRO A 229 30.31 4.89 -7.12
CA PRO A 229 31.29 3.83 -6.94
C PRO A 229 30.83 2.80 -5.89
N GLN A 230 31.13 1.51 -6.10
CA GLN A 230 30.62 0.41 -5.28
C GLN A 230 30.98 0.56 -3.79
N ASN A 231 32.20 0.98 -3.47
CA ASN A 231 32.65 1.22 -2.10
C ASN A 231 31.85 2.31 -1.38
N VAL A 232 31.52 3.41 -2.07
CA VAL A 232 30.71 4.50 -1.51
C VAL A 232 29.25 4.06 -1.39
N LEU A 233 28.74 3.32 -2.38
CA LEU A 233 27.38 2.76 -2.35
C LEU A 233 27.20 1.80 -1.16
N GLU A 234 28.20 0.99 -0.85
CA GLU A 234 28.17 0.09 0.31
C GLU A 234 28.13 0.87 1.63
N GLN A 235 28.92 1.93 1.77
CA GLN A 235 28.88 2.78 2.95
C GLN A 235 27.52 3.46 3.14
N GLU A 236 26.96 4.03 2.06
CA GLU A 236 25.64 4.66 2.09
C GLU A 236 24.53 3.63 2.35
N HIS A 237 24.62 2.45 1.74
CA HIS A 237 23.73 1.33 2.02
C HIS A 237 23.73 0.98 3.52
N HIS A 238 24.90 0.84 4.15
CA HIS A 238 25.00 0.58 5.58
C HIS A 238 24.36 1.68 6.43
N LYS A 239 24.53 2.95 6.06
CA LYS A 239 23.88 4.08 6.76
C LYS A 239 22.35 4.02 6.64
N CYS A 240 21.83 3.82 5.43
CA CYS A 240 20.40 3.69 5.17
C CYS A 240 19.81 2.48 5.91
N LEU A 241 20.53 1.36 5.90
CA LEU A 241 20.16 0.14 6.59
C LEU A 241 20.07 0.37 8.11
N ASN A 242 21.07 1.01 8.72
CA ASN A 242 21.07 1.30 10.15
C ASN A 242 19.90 2.22 10.54
N LYS A 243 19.57 3.22 9.71
CA LYS A 243 18.40 4.09 9.93
C LYS A 243 17.09 3.30 9.86
N ALA A 244 16.95 2.42 8.87
CA ALA A 244 15.77 1.56 8.73
C ALA A 244 15.63 0.56 9.89
N LEU A 245 16.74 -0.04 10.34
CA LEU A 245 16.76 -0.93 11.50
C LEU A 245 16.39 -0.18 12.79
N HIS A 246 16.94 1.02 13.00
CA HIS A 246 16.54 1.85 14.14
C HIS A 246 15.05 2.22 14.10
N SER A 247 14.52 2.54 12.91
CA SER A 247 13.07 2.75 12.72
C SER A 247 12.26 1.50 13.04
N PHE A 248 12.77 0.31 12.73
CA PHE A 248 12.13 -0.96 13.04
C PHE A 248 12.20 -1.33 14.53
N ASP A 249 13.30 -1.00 15.22
CA ASP A 249 13.53 -1.32 16.63
C ASP A 249 12.87 -0.34 17.60
N SER A 250 12.72 0.92 17.20
CA SER A 250 12.02 1.93 18.00
C SER A 250 10.52 1.66 18.18
N LYS A 251 9.91 0.79 17.35
CA LYS A 251 8.50 0.40 17.51
C LYS A 251 8.35 -0.71 18.55
N LYS A 252 7.35 -0.56 19.43
CA LYS A 252 6.95 -1.62 20.37
C LYS A 252 6.38 -2.80 19.58
N LYS A 253 7.05 -3.94 19.65
CA LYS A 253 6.71 -5.16 18.93
C LYS A 253 6.17 -6.22 19.92
N MET A 254 5.22 -7.02 19.44
CA MET A 254 4.78 -8.26 20.12
C MET A 254 5.36 -9.42 19.30
N GLY A 255 5.87 -10.49 19.95
CA GLY A 255 6.25 -11.73 19.24
C GLY A 255 7.75 -12.01 18.97
N GLY A 256 8.68 -11.62 19.85
CA GLY A 256 10.04 -12.20 19.91
C GLY A 256 11.07 -11.78 18.83
N GLU A 257 12.33 -12.19 19.02
CA GLU A 257 13.49 -11.76 18.20
C GLU A 257 13.57 -12.40 16.80
N ASP A 258 12.91 -13.54 16.57
CA ASP A 258 13.03 -14.33 15.32
C ASP A 258 12.57 -13.57 14.07
N MET A 259 11.54 -12.71 14.20
CA MET A 259 11.02 -11.91 13.08
C MET A 259 11.93 -10.72 12.75
N ALA A 260 12.68 -10.18 13.72
CA ALA A 260 13.69 -9.18 13.45
C ALA A 260 14.82 -9.75 12.58
N THR A 261 15.15 -11.03 12.76
CA THR A 261 16.14 -11.76 11.96
C THR A 261 15.64 -11.95 10.51
N LYS A 262 14.38 -12.34 10.31
CA LYS A 262 13.77 -12.41 8.96
C LYS A 262 13.76 -11.05 8.26
N PHE A 263 13.50 -9.96 8.98
CA PHE A 263 13.57 -8.62 8.40
C PHE A 263 14.99 -8.25 7.97
N LYS A 264 16.00 -8.51 8.82
CA LYS A 264 17.42 -8.34 8.46
C LYS A 264 17.78 -9.10 7.17
N GLN A 265 17.29 -10.33 7.01
CA GLN A 265 17.50 -11.12 5.78
C GLN A 265 16.82 -10.51 4.54
N LEU A 266 15.61 -9.94 4.68
CA LEU A 266 14.91 -9.27 3.58
C LEU A 266 15.69 -8.03 3.09
N LEU A 267 16.29 -7.27 4.02
CA LEU A 267 17.09 -6.10 3.68
C LEU A 267 18.38 -6.47 2.93
N VAL A 268 19.02 -7.59 3.28
CA VAL A 268 20.18 -8.13 2.54
C VAL A 268 19.79 -8.47 1.10
N LYS A 269 18.59 -9.04 0.87
CA LYS A 269 18.10 -9.29 -0.50
C LYS A 269 17.91 -8.00 -1.31
N LEU A 270 17.53 -6.89 -0.67
CA LEU A 270 17.40 -5.58 -1.34
C LEU A 270 18.76 -5.02 -1.79
N LYS A 271 19.87 -5.34 -1.10
CA LYS A 271 21.24 -5.00 -1.54
C LYS A 271 21.53 -5.63 -2.91
N ALA A 272 21.30 -6.93 -3.06
CA ALA A 272 21.57 -7.66 -4.30
C ALA A 272 20.76 -7.12 -5.49
N HIS A 273 19.51 -6.71 -5.27
CA HIS A 273 18.68 -6.09 -6.30
C HIS A 273 19.17 -4.68 -6.72
N ASN A 274 19.86 -3.96 -5.84
CA ASN A 274 20.43 -2.66 -6.18
C ASN A 274 21.76 -2.80 -6.96
N GLU A 275 22.56 -3.82 -6.62
CA GLU A 275 23.80 -4.14 -7.33
C GLU A 275 23.53 -4.53 -8.79
N SER A 276 22.50 -5.34 -9.05
CA SER A 276 22.13 -5.74 -10.42
C SER A 276 21.71 -4.54 -11.29
N LYS A 277 20.97 -3.58 -10.73
CA LYS A 277 20.63 -2.32 -11.42
C LYS A 277 21.87 -1.48 -11.74
N ASN A 278 22.88 -1.48 -10.85
CA ASN A 278 24.11 -0.72 -11.07
C ASN A 278 25.02 -1.36 -12.13
N VAL A 279 25.13 -2.70 -12.14
CA VAL A 279 25.88 -3.45 -13.16
C VAL A 279 25.25 -3.23 -14.55
N TYR A 280 23.93 -3.27 -14.68
CA TYR A 280 23.27 -2.99 -15.95
C TYR A 280 23.57 -1.57 -16.45
N ARG A 281 23.48 -0.55 -15.59
CA ARG A 281 23.82 0.84 -15.97
C ARG A 281 25.29 0.99 -16.41
N MET A 282 26.21 0.24 -15.79
CA MET A 282 27.64 0.29 -16.10
C MET A 282 28.00 -0.18 -17.52
N PHE A 283 27.30 -1.19 -18.05
CA PHE A 283 27.59 -1.73 -19.39
C PHE A 283 26.73 -1.13 -20.51
N SER A 284 25.62 -0.48 -20.15
CA SER A 284 24.63 -0.08 -21.13
C SER A 284 25.09 1.08 -22.04
N THR A 285 25.76 2.11 -21.49
CA THR A 285 26.26 3.25 -22.27
C THR A 285 27.42 2.88 -23.21
N PRO A 286 28.44 2.13 -22.76
CA PRO A 286 29.51 1.65 -23.63
C PRO A 286 29.02 0.76 -24.77
N ALA A 287 28.03 -0.09 -24.50
CA ALA A 287 27.46 -0.98 -25.52
C ALA A 287 26.81 -0.20 -26.66
N VAL A 288 26.12 0.91 -26.37
CA VAL A 288 25.49 1.76 -27.40
C VAL A 288 26.55 2.42 -28.28
N PHE A 289 27.61 2.99 -27.68
CA PHE A 289 28.69 3.60 -28.46
C PHE A 289 29.52 2.57 -29.24
N ALA A 290 29.73 1.38 -28.69
CA ALA A 290 30.38 0.28 -29.41
C ALA A 290 29.53 -0.19 -30.61
N ALA A 291 28.21 -0.30 -30.45
CA ALA A 291 27.30 -0.62 -31.56
C ALA A 291 27.31 0.48 -32.64
N LEU A 292 27.27 1.77 -32.23
CA LEU A 292 27.35 2.91 -33.15
C LEU A 292 28.67 2.91 -33.95
N PHE A 293 29.78 2.60 -33.28
CA PHE A 293 31.10 2.43 -33.90
C PHE A 293 31.07 1.33 -34.96
N LEU A 294 30.50 0.17 -34.62
CA LEU A 294 30.44 -0.99 -35.51
C LEU A 294 29.55 -0.73 -36.73
N CYS A 295 28.39 -0.08 -36.54
CA CYS A 295 27.52 0.35 -37.63
C CYS A 295 28.18 1.37 -38.55
N GLY A 296 28.85 2.40 -37.99
CA GLY A 296 29.59 3.40 -38.78
C GLY A 296 30.71 2.76 -39.61
N TYR A 297 31.44 1.81 -39.02
CA TYR A 297 32.50 1.08 -39.71
C TYR A 297 31.96 0.24 -40.86
N LEU A 298 30.89 -0.52 -40.64
CA LEU A 298 30.22 -1.30 -41.70
C LEU A 298 29.73 -0.40 -42.83
N LEU A 299 29.12 0.74 -42.50
CA LEU A 299 28.66 1.72 -43.48
C LEU A 299 29.82 2.28 -44.32
N SER A 300 30.96 2.56 -43.70
CA SER A 300 32.16 3.01 -44.39
C SER A 300 32.72 1.94 -45.34
N VAL A 301 32.74 0.67 -44.92
CA VAL A 301 33.22 -0.44 -45.75
C VAL A 301 32.32 -0.62 -46.96
N LEU A 302 31.00 -0.60 -46.76
CA LEU A 302 30.03 -0.71 -47.86
C LEU A 302 30.15 0.46 -48.84
N GLY A 303 30.23 1.70 -48.34
CA GLY A 303 30.44 2.88 -49.18
C GLY A 303 31.68 2.76 -50.07
N ASN A 304 32.76 2.19 -49.53
CA ASN A 304 34.01 1.98 -50.25
C ASN A 304 33.86 0.90 -51.34
N THR A 305 33.11 -0.17 -51.07
CA THR A 305 32.84 -1.22 -52.06
C THR A 305 31.98 -0.73 -53.22
N PHE A 306 31.03 0.18 -52.98
CA PHE A 306 30.16 0.75 -54.02
C PHE A 306 30.75 2.01 -54.69
N GLY A 307 31.92 2.49 -54.25
CA GLY A 307 32.57 3.68 -54.80
C GLY A 307 31.89 5.00 -54.42
N VAL A 308 31.00 5.01 -53.42
CA VAL A 308 30.25 6.20 -53.00
C VAL A 308 31.01 6.92 -51.89
N GLN A 309 31.83 7.91 -52.26
CA GLN A 309 32.72 8.60 -51.31
C GLN A 309 31.99 9.36 -50.20
N THR A 310 30.79 9.89 -50.48
CA THR A 310 29.97 10.57 -49.46
C THR A 310 29.56 9.61 -48.33
N LEU A 311 29.26 8.36 -48.69
CA LEU A 311 28.86 7.31 -47.75
C LEU A 311 30.04 6.86 -46.88
N VAL A 312 31.24 6.77 -47.47
CA VAL A 312 32.49 6.53 -46.74
C VAL A 312 32.77 7.64 -45.72
N ALA A 313 32.66 8.90 -46.15
CA ALA A 313 32.91 10.05 -45.28
C ALA A 313 31.95 10.10 -44.08
N VAL A 314 30.66 9.82 -44.30
CA VAL A 314 29.66 9.72 -43.23
C VAL A 314 29.96 8.58 -42.27
N GLY A 315 30.28 7.38 -42.79
CA GLY A 315 30.64 6.23 -41.96
C GLY A 315 31.86 6.48 -41.08
N GLN A 316 32.92 7.09 -41.64
CA GLN A 316 34.13 7.44 -40.89
C GLN A 316 33.87 8.52 -39.82
N ALA A 317 33.05 9.53 -40.14
CA ALA A 317 32.67 10.57 -39.18
C ALA A 317 31.91 9.99 -37.98
N VAL A 318 30.94 9.09 -38.23
CA VAL A 318 30.19 8.40 -37.17
C VAL A 318 31.10 7.52 -36.31
N THR A 319 32.03 6.79 -36.95
CA THR A 319 32.99 5.91 -36.26
C THR A 319 33.93 6.71 -35.35
N LEU A 320 34.49 7.81 -35.85
CA LEU A 320 35.36 8.69 -35.08
C LEU A 320 34.60 9.36 -33.92
N GLY A 321 33.38 9.85 -34.19
CA GLY A 321 32.51 10.41 -33.16
C GLY A 321 32.23 9.41 -32.04
N ALA A 322 31.85 8.17 -32.38
CA ALA A 322 31.60 7.11 -31.40
C ALA A 322 32.83 6.81 -30.54
N ALA A 323 34.01 6.72 -31.16
CA ALA A 323 35.26 6.45 -30.46
C ALA A 323 35.65 7.56 -29.48
N VAL A 324 35.51 8.83 -29.89
CA VAL A 324 35.76 9.99 -29.02
C VAL A 324 34.78 10.02 -27.85
N MET A 325 33.48 9.81 -28.11
CA MET A 325 32.45 9.79 -27.06
C MET A 325 32.70 8.67 -26.06
N LEU A 326 33.09 7.48 -26.53
CA LEU A 326 33.45 6.34 -25.68
C LEU A 326 34.73 6.61 -24.87
N GLY A 327 35.76 7.20 -25.49
CA GLY A 327 36.99 7.59 -24.80
C GLY A 327 36.77 8.64 -23.71
N VAL A 328 35.99 9.68 -24.00
CA VAL A 328 35.58 10.69 -23.01
C VAL A 328 34.73 10.04 -21.91
N TRP A 329 33.82 9.14 -22.25
CA TRP A 329 33.03 8.40 -21.26
C TRP A 329 33.93 7.58 -20.33
N ILE A 330 34.88 6.80 -20.85
CA ILE A 330 35.84 6.04 -20.04
C ILE A 330 36.66 6.98 -19.15
N TYR A 331 37.15 8.08 -19.70
CA TYR A 331 37.94 9.06 -18.94
C TYR A 331 37.15 9.66 -17.77
N THR A 332 35.90 10.09 -18.00
CA THR A 332 35.04 10.62 -16.94
C THR A 332 34.77 9.58 -15.84
N ARG A 333 34.67 8.30 -16.19
CA ARG A 333 34.48 7.19 -15.25
C ARG A 333 35.72 6.85 -14.44
N MET A 334 36.90 6.87 -15.06
CA MET A 334 38.17 6.54 -14.40
C MET A 334 38.67 7.67 -13.49
N THR A 335 38.48 8.93 -13.90
CA THR A 335 39.03 10.09 -13.19
C THR A 335 38.02 10.80 -12.29
N GLY A 336 36.72 10.61 -12.53
CA GLY A 336 35.65 11.33 -11.84
C GLY A 336 35.56 12.82 -12.18
N ASN A 337 36.39 13.32 -13.09
CA ASN A 337 36.43 14.72 -13.52
C ASN A 337 35.49 14.97 -14.73
N LEU A 338 35.08 16.21 -14.99
CA LEU A 338 34.14 16.58 -16.09
C LEU A 338 32.79 15.82 -16.02
N ARG A 339 32.21 15.80 -14.82
CA ARG A 339 31.03 14.98 -14.49
C ARG A 339 29.77 15.33 -15.29
N GLU A 340 29.58 16.60 -15.65
CA GLU A 340 28.47 17.03 -16.52
C GLU A 340 28.54 16.43 -17.92
N VAL A 341 29.75 16.33 -18.48
CA VAL A 341 29.97 15.76 -19.82
C VAL A 341 29.61 14.26 -19.80
N GLY A 342 30.01 13.52 -18.77
CA GLY A 342 29.63 12.11 -18.63
C GLY A 342 28.12 11.87 -18.57
N MET A 343 27.37 12.74 -17.88
CA MET A 343 25.91 12.65 -17.81
C MET A 343 25.24 12.97 -19.15
N GLN A 344 25.75 13.96 -19.89
CA GLN A 344 25.27 14.26 -21.24
C GLN A 344 25.48 13.08 -22.20
N LEU A 345 26.62 12.38 -22.08
CA LEU A 345 26.90 11.17 -22.86
C LEU A 345 25.93 10.03 -22.53
N ASP A 346 25.62 9.82 -21.25
CA ASP A 346 24.62 8.82 -20.83
C ASP A 346 23.21 9.17 -21.37
N ASP A 347 22.82 10.44 -21.38
CA ASP A 347 21.52 10.90 -21.93
C ASP A 347 21.43 10.70 -23.45
N ILE A 348 22.52 11.00 -24.19
CA ILE A 348 22.63 10.73 -25.63
C ILE A 348 22.49 9.23 -25.91
N ALA A 349 23.18 8.38 -25.15
CA ALA A 349 23.11 6.93 -25.34
C ALA A 349 21.71 6.37 -25.04
N ASN A 350 21.02 6.91 -24.02
CA ASN A 350 19.64 6.52 -23.71
C ASN A 350 18.66 6.93 -24.82
N LYS A 351 18.80 8.13 -25.39
CA LYS A 351 17.99 8.57 -26.55
C LYS A 351 18.20 7.69 -27.78
N ILE A 352 19.44 7.31 -28.06
CA ILE A 352 19.76 6.38 -29.17
C ILE A 352 19.12 5.02 -28.90
N ARG A 353 19.25 4.49 -27.67
CA ARG A 353 18.66 3.20 -27.31
C ARG A 353 17.14 3.22 -27.42
N SER A 354 16.47 4.24 -26.90
CA SER A 354 15.01 4.35 -27.00
C SER A 354 14.57 4.44 -28.45
N PHE A 355 15.28 5.19 -29.29
CA PHE A 355 14.98 5.29 -30.72
C PHE A 355 15.07 3.92 -31.41
N VAL A 356 16.13 3.14 -31.15
CA VAL A 356 16.30 1.80 -31.72
C VAL A 356 15.20 0.84 -31.24
N VAL A 357 14.85 0.87 -29.96
CA VAL A 357 13.80 -0.01 -29.40
C VAL A 357 12.42 0.33 -29.96
N THR A 358 12.07 1.62 -30.04
CA THR A 358 10.79 2.06 -30.61
C THR A 358 10.67 1.73 -32.10
N GLN A 359 11.77 1.71 -32.85
CA GLN A 359 11.77 1.28 -34.25
C GLN A 359 11.80 -0.26 -34.42
N ALA A 360 12.28 -1.01 -33.43
CA ALA A 360 12.31 -2.47 -33.46
C ALA A 360 10.97 -3.12 -33.05
N GLU A 361 10.17 -2.48 -32.21
CA GLU A 361 8.85 -3.00 -31.77
C GLU A 361 7.85 -3.31 -32.89
N PRO A 362 7.69 -2.50 -33.95
CA PRO A 362 6.80 -2.87 -35.06
C PRO A 362 7.33 -4.04 -35.91
N ALA A 363 8.66 -4.23 -35.99
CA ALA A 363 9.26 -5.31 -36.80
C ALA A 363 9.13 -6.71 -36.18
N LEU A 364 8.90 -6.81 -34.86
CA LEU A 364 8.71 -8.07 -34.13
C LEU A 364 7.24 -8.52 -34.04
N LYS A 365 6.28 -7.66 -34.40
CA LYS A 365 4.85 -8.01 -34.44
C LYS A 365 4.38 -8.53 -35.80
N GLU A 366 5.20 -8.42 -36.84
CA GLU A 366 4.90 -8.90 -38.20
C GLU A 366 5.78 -10.10 -38.63
N SER A 367 6.64 -10.62 -37.75
CA SER A 367 7.32 -11.93 -37.90
C SER A 367 6.66 -12.97 -37.01
#